data_AF-A0A512AX37-F1
#
_entry.id   AF-A0A512AX37-F1
#
_cell.length_a   1.000
_cell.length_b   1.000
_cell.length_c   1.000
_cell.angle_alpha   90.00
_cell.angle_beta   90.00
_cell.angle_gamma   90.00
#
_symmetry.space_group_name_H-M   'P 1'
#
loop_
_entity.id
_entity.type
_entity.pdbx_description
1 polymer ?
#
loop_
_entity_poly.entity_id
_entity_poly.type
_entity_poly.pdbx_seq_one_letter_code
_entity_poly.pdbx_strand_id
1 'polypeptide(L)'
;MRTKFFITGFLCLFLSGYALAQNLQKKVSLEVREATLPQVLQKIEQNYPFRFSYMNNALPAKKKYSVEIKEKPLAEVLDVLLSDTDLGYRESNGQVIIKKGFPKSTPKASTLQKLPPATPENKPKPAVKASSSQVPTAEPKSNTSASQPKTETTPANTPAEQAAPTDNSATLTVDNTATSETTLETTTGEQKPSFLEKLKNIKLNRKNEELPADTTEIKPTHFGIIYPISTNGPQANQYVNRVSAHLLIGTAKGLEFADFTGLASIQKSYVNGAQFSGFMNIVQNKPEHRDLAFVRNGGSAVKGAQFAGFMNIANGEVKGGQFAGFMNLAQEVKGVQGAGFLNRAKTVHGTQMAGFMNIAGNVKGTQIGVFNIADSISGVPIGIFNFVKHGGYKRAEFYMADDFDANFTYKLGVQKFYSMIALAAELENEKRWAYGFGFGAEWPISKLLKLNTDLISYNVIEESYENFPDGFLEADQLNLLNKFRLLGTLQLAKHLALFGGPTYNVMVSQYEAPGSDKIGSGLVSKTIYDHTAGITNVKMWIGFNAGLRF
;
A
#
# COMPACT_ATOMS: atom_id res chain seq x y z
N MET A 1 5.00 -27.53 15.90
CA MET A 1 4.72 -26.49 14.87
C MET A 1 5.78 -25.36 14.76
N ARG A 2 6.92 -25.38 15.47
CA ARG A 2 7.87 -24.23 15.44
C ARG A 2 8.83 -24.17 14.24
N THR A 3 9.02 -25.26 13.51
CA THR A 3 10.03 -25.36 12.42
C THR A 3 9.52 -25.04 11.01
N LYS A 4 8.20 -24.98 10.77
CA LYS A 4 7.66 -24.78 9.41
C LYS A 4 7.61 -23.32 8.95
N PHE A 5 7.77 -22.33 9.84
CA PHE A 5 7.78 -20.90 9.48
C PHE A 5 9.13 -20.41 8.92
N PHE A 6 10.25 -21.08 9.26
CA PHE A 6 11.58 -20.68 8.77
C PHE A 6 11.78 -20.96 7.27
N ILE A 7 11.13 -21.99 6.74
CA ILE A 7 11.26 -22.38 5.33
C ILE A 7 10.55 -21.37 4.40
N THR A 8 9.46 -20.76 4.84
CA THR A 8 8.73 -19.74 4.07
C THR A 8 9.53 -18.43 3.95
N GLY A 9 10.30 -18.05 4.98
CA GLY A 9 11.15 -16.86 4.94
C GLY A 9 12.36 -16.99 4.00
N PHE A 10 12.94 -18.19 3.91
CA PHE A 10 14.09 -18.46 3.03
C PHE A 10 13.69 -18.52 1.54
N LEU A 11 12.44 -18.84 1.22
CA LEU A 11 11.94 -18.94 -0.14
C LEU A 11 11.70 -17.57 -0.81
N CYS A 12 11.42 -16.52 -0.04
CA CYS A 12 11.20 -15.17 -0.58
C CYS A 12 12.49 -14.47 -1.07
N LEU A 13 13.68 -14.94 -0.66
CA LEU A 13 14.96 -14.44 -1.16
C LEU A 13 15.34 -14.98 -2.56
N PHE A 14 14.56 -15.93 -3.10
CA PHE A 14 14.79 -16.53 -4.42
C PHE A 14 13.73 -16.15 -5.48
N LEU A 15 12.76 -15.29 -5.16
CA LEU A 15 11.66 -14.91 -6.07
C LEU A 15 11.80 -13.53 -6.75
N SER A 16 12.96 -12.87 -6.65
CA SER A 16 13.27 -11.66 -7.45
C SER A 16 13.76 -11.97 -8.86
N GLY A 17 13.95 -13.25 -9.21
CA GLY A 17 14.32 -13.72 -10.55
C GLY A 17 13.19 -13.64 -11.59
N TYR A 18 12.49 -12.51 -11.67
CA TYR A 18 11.57 -12.25 -12.78
C TYR A 18 12.38 -11.80 -14.01
N ALA A 19 12.09 -12.45 -15.15
CA ALA A 19 12.84 -12.26 -16.37
C ALA A 19 12.73 -10.81 -16.90
N LEU A 20 13.83 -10.06 -16.79
CA LEU A 20 14.04 -8.88 -17.63
C LEU A 20 14.23 -9.34 -19.06
N ALA A 21 13.13 -9.37 -19.82
CA ALA A 21 13.17 -9.51 -21.26
C ALA A 21 13.80 -8.23 -21.84
N GLN A 22 15.12 -8.24 -22.08
CA GLN A 22 15.84 -7.13 -22.71
C GLN A 22 15.27 -6.84 -24.10
N ASN A 23 14.36 -5.87 -24.22
CA ASN A 23 13.71 -5.55 -25.48
C ASN A 23 14.72 -4.93 -26.45
N LEU A 24 15.68 -4.14 -25.96
CA LEU A 24 16.73 -3.53 -26.79
C LEU A 24 17.64 -4.53 -27.54
N GLN A 25 17.75 -5.78 -27.08
CA GLN A 25 18.52 -6.83 -27.75
C GLN A 25 17.70 -7.65 -28.77
N LYS A 26 16.38 -7.46 -28.83
CA LYS A 26 15.53 -8.14 -29.82
C LYS A 26 15.88 -7.64 -31.22
N LYS A 27 15.97 -8.59 -32.15
CA LYS A 27 16.29 -8.31 -33.56
C LYS A 27 15.08 -7.76 -34.30
N VAL A 28 15.33 -6.76 -35.14
CA VAL A 28 14.35 -6.17 -36.05
C VAL A 28 14.83 -6.23 -37.49
N SER A 29 13.87 -6.40 -38.38
CA SER A 29 14.02 -6.43 -39.83
C SER A 29 12.98 -5.47 -40.41
N LEU A 30 13.43 -4.51 -41.22
CA LEU A 30 12.62 -3.37 -41.64
C LEU A 30 13.08 -2.83 -43.00
N GLU A 31 12.17 -2.71 -43.95
CA GLU A 31 12.36 -1.90 -45.16
C GLU A 31 11.53 -0.62 -45.06
N VAL A 32 12.17 0.54 -45.21
CA VAL A 32 11.52 1.86 -45.27
C VAL A 32 12.11 2.67 -46.40
N ARG A 33 11.25 3.36 -47.16
CA ARG A 33 11.63 4.27 -48.25
C ARG A 33 11.02 5.63 -47.96
N GLU A 34 11.85 6.68 -47.99
CA GLU A 34 11.45 8.07 -47.78
C GLU A 34 10.69 8.39 -46.47
N ALA A 35 10.86 7.57 -45.42
CA ALA A 35 10.14 7.69 -44.16
C ALA A 35 10.82 8.67 -43.18
N THR A 36 10.05 9.45 -42.42
CA THR A 36 10.57 10.27 -41.31
C THR A 36 10.87 9.41 -40.09
N LEU A 37 11.74 9.87 -39.17
CA LEU A 37 12.07 9.09 -37.97
C LEU A 37 10.84 8.64 -37.15
N PRO A 38 9.82 9.47 -36.89
CA PRO A 38 8.57 9.01 -36.26
C PRO A 38 7.88 7.87 -37.02
N GLN A 39 7.87 7.90 -38.36
CA GLN A 39 7.27 6.84 -39.18
C GLN A 39 8.08 5.54 -39.11
N VAL A 40 9.41 5.63 -39.01
CA VAL A 40 10.29 4.46 -38.80
C VAL A 40 10.03 3.81 -37.45
N LEU A 41 9.94 4.61 -36.37
CA LEU A 41 9.62 4.11 -35.03
C LEU A 41 8.21 3.50 -34.99
N GLN A 42 7.20 4.17 -35.55
CA GLN A 42 5.83 3.65 -35.63
C GLN A 42 5.75 2.30 -36.38
N LYS A 43 6.51 2.15 -37.47
CA LYS A 43 6.55 0.88 -38.23
C LYS A 43 7.26 -0.24 -37.45
N ILE A 44 8.17 0.10 -36.53
CA ILE A 44 8.75 -0.85 -35.57
C ILE A 44 7.70 -1.29 -34.54
N GLU A 45 6.89 -0.39 -33.97
CA GLU A 45 5.80 -0.74 -33.04
C GLU A 45 4.69 -1.59 -33.68
N GLN A 46 4.43 -1.40 -34.98
CA GLN A 46 3.45 -2.19 -35.72
C GLN A 46 3.90 -3.64 -35.94
N ASN A 47 5.19 -3.85 -36.18
CA ASN A 47 5.75 -5.16 -36.52
C ASN A 47 6.29 -5.94 -35.31
N TYR A 48 6.55 -5.26 -34.19
CA TYR A 48 7.21 -5.82 -33.02
C TYR A 48 6.59 -5.26 -31.73
N PRO A 49 6.59 -6.02 -30.61
CA PRO A 49 5.97 -5.61 -29.36
C PRO A 49 6.81 -4.60 -28.57
N PHE A 50 7.25 -3.53 -29.23
CA PHE A 50 7.86 -2.36 -28.60
C PHE A 50 6.83 -1.25 -28.44
N ARG A 51 7.13 -0.33 -27.52
CA ARG A 51 6.46 0.95 -27.38
C ARG A 51 7.54 2.00 -27.25
N PHE A 52 7.40 3.13 -27.93
CA PHE A 52 8.30 4.27 -27.77
C PHE A 52 7.63 5.36 -26.92
N SER A 53 8.44 6.20 -26.27
CA SER A 53 8.00 7.44 -25.64
C SER A 53 8.97 8.56 -26.01
N TYR A 54 8.46 9.65 -26.56
CA TYR A 54 9.26 10.82 -26.95
C TYR A 54 8.39 12.07 -27.01
N MET A 55 9.01 13.24 -26.89
CA MET A 55 8.32 14.51 -27.13
C MET A 55 8.22 14.76 -28.63
N ASN A 56 7.02 15.11 -29.13
CA ASN A 56 6.75 15.28 -30.57
C ASN A 56 7.64 16.34 -31.27
N ASN A 57 8.18 17.30 -30.52
CA ASN A 57 9.10 18.33 -31.00
C ASN A 57 10.59 17.95 -30.93
N ALA A 58 10.94 16.83 -30.29
CA ALA A 58 12.33 16.39 -30.14
C ALA A 58 12.86 15.67 -31.39
N LEU A 59 12.02 14.87 -32.07
CA LEU A 59 12.45 14.10 -33.24
C LEU A 59 12.54 14.97 -34.50
N PRO A 60 13.62 14.88 -35.31
CA PRO A 60 13.77 15.65 -36.54
C PRO A 60 12.78 15.21 -37.65
N ALA A 61 11.62 15.87 -37.69
CA ALA A 61 10.51 15.55 -38.60
C ALA A 61 10.81 15.74 -40.11
N LYS A 62 11.89 16.43 -40.47
CA LYS A 62 12.25 16.74 -41.88
C LYS A 62 13.24 15.77 -42.52
N LYS A 63 13.99 14.99 -41.74
CA LYS A 63 14.98 14.03 -42.28
C LYS A 63 14.28 12.74 -42.69
N LYS A 64 14.45 12.35 -43.96
CA LYS A 64 13.93 11.10 -44.52
C LYS A 64 14.98 9.99 -44.52
N TYR A 65 14.54 8.77 -44.29
CA TYR A 65 15.34 7.55 -44.29
C TYR A 65 14.83 6.58 -45.38
N SER A 66 15.77 6.10 -46.20
CA SER A 66 15.54 5.04 -47.20
C SER A 66 16.52 3.91 -46.93
N VAL A 67 16.13 2.99 -46.04
CA VAL A 67 17.01 1.99 -45.44
C VAL A 67 16.35 0.62 -45.35
N GLU A 68 17.17 -0.40 -45.55
CA GLU A 68 16.88 -1.80 -45.30
C GLU A 68 17.70 -2.26 -44.08
N ILE A 69 17.02 -2.89 -43.13
CA ILE A 69 17.55 -3.41 -41.88
C ILE A 69 17.20 -4.90 -41.86
N LYS A 70 18.18 -5.77 -41.56
CA LYS A 70 18.02 -7.22 -41.52
C LYS A 70 18.62 -7.79 -40.24
N GLU A 71 17.78 -8.32 -39.36
CA GLU A 71 18.14 -9.08 -38.17
C GLU A 71 19.12 -8.36 -37.22
N LYS A 72 18.92 -7.04 -37.04
CA LYS A 72 19.75 -6.18 -36.18
C LYS A 72 19.11 -5.93 -34.81
N PRO A 73 19.86 -5.93 -33.69
CA PRO A 73 19.33 -5.54 -32.39
C PRO A 73 18.72 -4.14 -32.43
N LEU A 74 17.59 -3.92 -31.74
CA LEU A 74 16.92 -2.61 -31.71
C LEU A 74 17.86 -1.50 -31.20
N ALA A 75 18.72 -1.77 -30.23
CA ALA A 75 19.76 -0.84 -29.77
C ALA A 75 20.63 -0.31 -30.93
N GLU A 76 21.24 -1.19 -31.72
CA GLU A 76 22.10 -0.79 -32.85
C GLU A 76 21.32 0.02 -33.88
N VAL A 77 20.04 -0.30 -34.10
CA VAL A 77 19.17 0.45 -35.02
C VAL A 77 18.90 1.87 -34.50
N LEU A 78 18.63 2.03 -33.21
CA LEU A 78 18.41 3.33 -32.58
C LEU A 78 19.70 4.17 -32.55
N ASP A 79 20.87 3.57 -32.31
CA ASP A 79 22.17 4.26 -32.38
C ASP A 79 22.37 4.95 -33.74
N VAL A 80 22.07 4.26 -34.85
CA VAL A 80 22.22 4.86 -36.19
C VAL A 80 21.07 5.82 -36.54
N LEU A 81 19.83 5.56 -36.10
CA LEU A 81 18.69 6.46 -36.36
C LEU A 81 18.79 7.80 -35.58
N LEU A 82 19.47 7.80 -34.43
CA LEU A 82 19.66 8.95 -33.55
C LEU A 82 21.08 9.55 -33.64
N SER A 83 21.94 9.06 -34.55
CA SER A 83 23.35 9.46 -34.69
C SER A 83 23.53 10.98 -34.74
N ASP A 84 22.72 11.64 -35.57
CA ASP A 84 22.81 13.06 -35.90
C ASP A 84 21.92 13.95 -35.01
N THR A 85 21.51 13.44 -33.84
CA THR A 85 20.65 14.13 -32.87
C THR A 85 21.32 14.20 -31.50
N ASP A 86 20.88 15.09 -30.62
CA ASP A 86 21.29 15.13 -29.21
C ASP A 86 20.47 14.20 -28.29
N LEU A 87 19.71 13.27 -28.91
CA LEU A 87 18.85 12.31 -28.23
C LEU A 87 19.56 10.95 -28.07
N GLY A 88 19.34 10.32 -26.92
CA GLY A 88 19.63 8.90 -26.69
C GLY A 88 18.36 8.16 -26.28
N TYR A 89 18.52 6.91 -25.85
CA TYR A 89 17.41 6.04 -25.47
C TYR A 89 17.69 5.23 -24.20
N ARG A 90 16.63 4.87 -23.47
CA ARG A 90 16.66 3.95 -22.32
C ARG A 90 15.40 3.08 -22.34
N GLU A 91 15.53 1.81 -21.99
CA GLU A 91 14.38 0.94 -21.75
C GLU A 91 13.93 1.06 -20.29
N SER A 92 12.64 1.27 -20.05
CA SER A 92 12.03 1.25 -18.71
C SER A 92 10.61 0.69 -18.80
N ASN A 93 10.26 -0.24 -17.90
CA ASN A 93 8.94 -0.86 -17.81
C ASN A 93 8.35 -1.41 -19.13
N GLY A 94 9.21 -1.92 -20.03
CA GLY A 94 8.81 -2.44 -21.34
C GLY A 94 8.54 -1.38 -22.42
N GLN A 95 8.90 -0.11 -22.16
CA GLN A 95 8.85 0.99 -23.12
C GLN A 95 10.27 1.53 -23.38
N VAL A 96 10.55 1.93 -24.61
CA VAL A 96 11.80 2.58 -25.02
C VAL A 96 11.59 4.09 -25.03
N ILE A 97 12.16 4.78 -24.05
CA ILE A 97 12.04 6.23 -23.87
C ILE A 97 13.21 6.88 -24.61
N ILE A 98 12.92 7.84 -25.49
CA ILE A 98 13.90 8.61 -26.27
C ILE A 98 13.89 10.06 -25.75
N LYS A 99 15.02 10.52 -25.22
CA LYS A 99 15.16 11.84 -24.56
C LYS A 99 16.57 12.40 -24.78
N LYS A 100 16.70 13.73 -24.75
CA LYS A 100 17.99 14.41 -24.66
C LYS A 100 18.73 14.01 -23.38
N GLY A 101 20.04 13.79 -23.47
CA GLY A 101 20.90 13.42 -22.34
C GLY A 101 20.87 11.94 -21.93
N PHE A 102 20.07 11.11 -22.61
CA PHE A 102 20.18 9.64 -22.48
C PHE A 102 21.40 9.11 -23.24
N PRO A 103 21.93 7.94 -22.85
CA PRO A 103 23.06 7.33 -23.54
C PRO A 103 22.69 6.92 -24.97
N LYS A 104 23.70 6.92 -25.85
CA LYS A 104 23.66 6.34 -27.21
C LYS A 104 25.06 5.85 -27.57
N SER A 105 25.17 4.70 -28.22
CA SER A 105 26.48 4.15 -28.62
C SER A 105 26.92 4.68 -29.99
N THR A 106 28.20 4.50 -30.33
CA THR A 106 28.72 4.90 -31.65
C THR A 106 28.09 4.05 -32.76
N PRO A 107 27.51 4.65 -33.82
CA PRO A 107 26.86 3.91 -34.90
C PRO A 107 27.79 2.92 -35.61
N LYS A 108 27.40 1.64 -35.70
CA LYS A 108 28.09 0.66 -36.55
C LYS A 108 27.65 0.86 -38.00
N ALA A 109 28.60 1.19 -38.89
CA ALA A 109 28.32 1.53 -40.29
C ALA A 109 27.63 0.40 -41.10
N SER A 110 27.70 -0.86 -40.65
CA SER A 110 27.07 -2.02 -41.28
C SER A 110 25.63 -2.31 -40.83
N THR A 111 24.99 -1.37 -40.11
CA THR A 111 23.63 -1.57 -39.55
C THR A 111 22.50 -1.10 -40.47
N LEU A 112 22.76 -0.18 -41.41
CA LEU A 112 21.76 0.30 -42.38
C LEU A 112 22.26 0.06 -43.82
N GLN A 113 21.49 -0.66 -44.64
CA GLN A 113 21.75 -0.79 -46.07
C GLN A 113 20.90 0.24 -46.82
N LYS A 114 21.52 1.12 -47.61
CA LYS A 114 20.82 2.24 -48.28
C LYS A 114 20.05 1.73 -49.50
N LEU A 115 18.74 2.00 -49.54
CA LEU A 115 17.88 1.61 -50.66
C LEU A 115 18.00 2.58 -51.84
N PRO A 116 17.91 2.09 -53.10
CA PRO A 116 17.82 2.96 -54.27
C PRO A 116 16.56 3.84 -54.25
N PRO A 117 16.59 5.03 -54.90
CA PRO A 117 15.39 5.82 -55.14
C PRO A 117 14.35 5.03 -55.94
N ALA A 118 13.06 5.23 -55.65
CA ALA A 118 11.98 4.58 -56.41
C ALA A 118 11.93 5.13 -57.85
N THR A 119 11.92 4.24 -58.84
CA THR A 119 11.78 4.61 -60.25
C THR A 119 10.35 5.08 -60.54
N PRO A 120 10.13 6.23 -61.19
CA PRO A 120 8.77 6.71 -61.49
C PRO A 120 8.13 5.87 -62.60
N GLU A 121 7.00 5.24 -62.31
CA GLU A 121 6.26 4.38 -63.24
C GLU A 121 5.38 5.21 -64.21
N ASN A 122 5.23 4.71 -65.44
CA ASN A 122 4.68 5.46 -66.57
C ASN A 122 3.16 5.76 -66.46
N LYS A 123 2.75 6.96 -66.88
CA LYS A 123 1.35 7.31 -67.16
C LYS A 123 0.92 6.84 -68.56
N PRO A 124 -0.22 6.16 -68.71
CA PRO A 124 -1.01 6.17 -69.94
C PRO A 124 -1.98 7.37 -69.97
N LYS A 125 -2.19 7.94 -71.17
CA LYS A 125 -3.30 8.87 -71.49
C LYS A 125 -4.38 8.10 -72.30
N PRO A 126 -5.58 8.64 -72.59
CA PRO A 126 -6.83 7.94 -72.26
C PRO A 126 -7.66 7.48 -73.47
N ALA A 127 -8.58 6.54 -73.26
CA ALA A 127 -9.58 6.14 -74.25
C ALA A 127 -11.00 5.96 -73.66
N VAL A 128 -11.89 6.87 -74.07
CA VAL A 128 -13.31 6.70 -74.46
C VAL A 128 -14.34 6.02 -73.52
N LYS A 129 -15.52 6.66 -73.43
CA LYS A 129 -16.76 6.23 -72.72
C LYS A 129 -17.47 5.03 -73.36
N ALA A 130 -18.17 4.23 -72.56
CA ALA A 130 -19.40 3.52 -72.99
C ALA A 130 -20.36 3.24 -71.80
N SER A 131 -21.62 2.96 -72.12
CA SER A 131 -22.80 2.94 -71.23
C SER A 131 -23.75 1.83 -71.71
N SER A 132 -24.52 1.11 -70.89
CA SER A 132 -24.70 1.03 -69.43
C SER A 132 -25.61 -0.19 -69.11
N SER A 133 -26.06 -0.33 -67.85
CA SER A 133 -27.14 -1.26 -67.41
C SER A 133 -26.67 -2.72 -67.19
N GLN A 134 -27.19 -3.53 -66.26
CA GLN A 134 -28.44 -3.45 -65.46
C GLN A 134 -28.26 -3.76 -63.95
N VAL A 135 -29.38 -3.57 -63.22
CA VAL A 135 -29.69 -3.64 -61.78
C VAL A 135 -30.59 -4.88 -61.51
N PRO A 136 -30.93 -5.35 -60.28
CA PRO A 136 -30.58 -4.97 -58.89
C PRO A 136 -29.70 -6.06 -58.21
N THR A 137 -29.57 -6.29 -56.90
CA THR A 137 -30.15 -5.83 -55.59
C THR A 137 -29.03 -6.06 -54.52
N ALA A 138 -29.01 -5.58 -53.26
CA ALA A 138 -29.96 -4.84 -52.40
C ALA A 138 -29.20 -3.95 -51.38
N GLU A 139 -29.75 -3.78 -50.16
CA GLU A 139 -29.23 -3.03 -49.00
C GLU A 139 -29.29 -3.92 -47.72
N PRO A 140 -28.70 -3.58 -46.54
CA PRO A 140 -28.39 -2.22 -46.05
C PRO A 140 -27.05 -1.94 -45.31
N LYS A 141 -26.59 -0.70 -45.51
CA LYS A 141 -25.97 0.30 -44.60
C LYS A 141 -25.46 -0.10 -43.20
N SER A 142 -24.24 0.38 -42.89
CA SER A 142 -23.92 1.06 -41.62
C SER A 142 -22.92 2.20 -41.85
N ASN A 143 -23.22 3.42 -41.37
CA ASN A 143 -22.39 4.61 -41.52
C ASN A 143 -21.47 4.84 -40.32
N THR A 144 -20.24 5.32 -40.58
CA THR A 144 -19.59 6.34 -39.72
C THR A 144 -18.74 7.24 -40.61
N SER A 145 -18.86 8.56 -40.48
CA SER A 145 -17.93 9.52 -41.08
C SER A 145 -17.73 10.72 -40.18
N ALA A 146 -16.55 11.33 -40.29
CA ALA A 146 -16.08 12.43 -39.47
C ALA A 146 -16.57 13.81 -39.98
N SER A 147 -16.37 14.84 -39.17
CA SER A 147 -16.33 16.22 -39.65
C SER A 147 -15.38 17.09 -38.80
N GLN A 148 -14.64 17.95 -39.50
CA GLN A 148 -13.68 18.93 -38.96
C GLN A 148 -14.26 20.38 -39.08
N PRO A 149 -13.55 21.47 -38.72
CA PRO A 149 -14.17 22.62 -38.03
C PRO A 149 -14.31 23.90 -38.88
N LYS A 150 -14.80 25.00 -38.27
CA LYS A 150 -14.43 26.40 -38.59
C LYS A 150 -14.79 27.41 -37.48
N THR A 151 -14.26 28.63 -37.60
CA THR A 151 -13.97 29.62 -36.54
C THR A 151 -14.78 30.93 -36.68
N GLU A 152 -14.61 31.85 -35.70
CA GLU A 152 -14.96 33.30 -35.64
C GLU A 152 -16.40 33.64 -35.14
N THR A 153 -16.70 34.69 -34.34
CA THR A 153 -15.90 35.81 -33.75
C THR A 153 -16.53 36.39 -32.44
N THR A 154 -15.80 37.21 -31.66
CA THR A 154 -16.25 37.98 -30.46
C THR A 154 -16.83 39.37 -30.83
N PRO A 155 -17.62 40.07 -29.97
CA PRO A 155 -17.18 40.76 -28.71
C PRO A 155 -18.21 40.68 -27.55
N ALA A 156 -18.14 41.40 -26.41
CA ALA A 156 -17.07 41.68 -25.41
C ALA A 156 -17.66 42.53 -24.24
N ASN A 157 -17.16 42.40 -22.98
CA ASN A 157 -17.02 43.46 -21.94
C ASN A 157 -16.55 42.94 -20.55
N THR A 158 -15.61 43.66 -19.93
CA THR A 158 -14.94 43.50 -18.60
C THR A 158 -15.56 44.46 -17.54
N PRO A 159 -15.06 44.69 -16.28
CA PRO A 159 -13.88 44.21 -15.50
C PRO A 159 -14.21 43.55 -14.12
N ALA A 160 -13.31 42.78 -13.46
CA ALA A 160 -12.33 43.13 -12.38
C ALA A 160 -12.90 43.88 -11.14
N GLU A 161 -12.48 43.72 -9.86
CA GLU A 161 -11.26 43.16 -9.24
C GLU A 161 -11.44 42.82 -7.71
N GLN A 162 -10.51 42.03 -7.13
CA GLN A 162 -10.12 41.75 -5.70
C GLN A 162 -10.93 42.23 -4.46
N ALA A 163 -11.01 41.38 -3.41
CA ALA A 163 -10.64 41.69 -2.00
C ALA A 163 -10.64 40.45 -1.06
N ALA A 164 -9.98 40.55 0.10
CA ALA A 164 -9.73 39.48 1.09
C ALA A 164 -10.85 39.32 2.16
N PRO A 165 -10.86 38.22 2.96
CA PRO A 165 -11.80 38.06 4.08
C PRO A 165 -11.27 38.63 5.41
N THR A 166 -12.14 39.28 6.17
CA THR A 166 -11.89 39.74 7.55
C THR A 166 -12.82 39.02 8.55
N ASP A 167 -12.33 38.84 9.77
CA ASP A 167 -13.12 38.43 10.94
C ASP A 167 -14.39 39.27 11.15
N ASN A 168 -15.41 38.66 11.78
CA ASN A 168 -16.17 39.35 12.83
C ASN A 168 -16.95 38.38 13.73
N SER A 169 -16.74 38.52 15.03
CA SER A 169 -17.44 37.84 16.11
C SER A 169 -18.33 38.81 16.90
N ALA A 170 -19.61 38.50 17.12
CA ALA A 170 -20.42 38.88 18.31
C ALA A 170 -21.85 38.29 18.14
N THR A 171 -22.43 37.50 19.06
CA THR A 171 -22.82 37.70 20.48
C THR A 171 -24.25 38.26 20.66
N LEU A 172 -25.14 37.45 21.25
CA LEU A 172 -26.34 37.83 22.02
C LEU A 172 -26.52 36.77 23.13
N THR A 173 -26.07 36.99 24.38
CA THR A 173 -26.70 37.74 25.49
C THR A 173 -27.97 37.08 26.09
N VAL A 174 -27.86 36.62 27.34
CA VAL A 174 -28.95 36.62 28.33
C VAL A 174 -28.33 37.02 29.67
N ASP A 175 -28.94 37.99 30.35
CA ASP A 175 -28.43 38.58 31.59
C ASP A 175 -29.23 38.15 32.83
N ASN A 176 -28.62 38.42 33.99
CA ASN A 176 -29.10 38.23 35.37
C ASN A 176 -30.49 38.89 35.67
N THR A 177 -31.17 38.75 36.82
CA THR A 177 -30.70 38.69 38.23
C THR A 177 -31.85 38.38 39.20
N ALA A 178 -31.56 37.83 40.40
CA ALA A 178 -32.26 38.12 41.66
C ALA A 178 -31.48 37.63 42.92
N THR A 179 -30.67 38.53 43.50
CA THR A 179 -30.52 38.88 44.95
C THR A 179 -30.58 37.79 46.04
N SER A 180 -29.51 37.56 46.84
CA SER A 180 -29.04 38.30 48.06
C SER A 180 -29.76 37.83 49.35
N GLU A 181 -29.18 37.57 50.53
CA GLU A 181 -27.85 37.68 51.18
C GLU A 181 -27.46 36.31 51.84
N THR A 182 -26.33 36.01 52.53
CA THR A 182 -25.84 36.57 53.81
C THR A 182 -24.45 35.98 54.21
N THR A 183 -23.54 36.86 54.66
CA THR A 183 -22.39 36.72 55.61
C THR A 183 -21.33 35.60 55.50
N LEU A 184 -20.07 36.02 55.67
CA LEU A 184 -18.86 35.20 55.87
C LEU A 184 -18.71 34.74 57.33
N GLU A 185 -18.47 33.45 57.56
CA GLU A 185 -17.77 32.95 58.76
C GLU A 185 -16.64 32.00 58.37
N THR A 186 -15.50 32.13 59.05
CA THR A 186 -14.26 31.41 58.74
C THR A 186 -13.91 30.44 59.87
N THR A 187 -13.87 29.13 59.53
CA THR A 187 -13.20 28.02 60.24
C THR A 187 -13.55 27.71 61.70
N THR A 188 -14.16 26.54 61.93
CA THR A 188 -13.44 25.41 62.57
C THR A 188 -14.06 24.05 62.19
N GLY A 189 -13.24 22.99 62.22
CA GLY A 189 -13.41 21.80 61.39
C GLY A 189 -14.52 20.80 61.74
N GLU A 190 -15.09 20.22 60.68
CA GLU A 190 -15.64 18.87 60.66
C GLU A 190 -15.39 18.24 59.28
N GLN A 191 -14.76 17.07 59.22
CA GLN A 191 -14.44 16.40 57.94
C GLN A 191 -15.69 15.71 57.37
N LYS A 192 -16.24 16.23 56.26
CA LYS A 192 -17.23 15.49 55.46
C LYS A 192 -16.57 14.27 54.82
N PRO A 193 -17.11 13.04 54.98
CA PRO A 193 -16.51 11.85 54.39
C PRO A 193 -16.54 11.91 52.86
N SER A 194 -15.46 11.46 52.24
CA SER A 194 -15.32 11.50 50.78
C SER A 194 -16.40 10.66 50.08
N PHE A 195 -16.69 10.99 48.83
CA PHE A 195 -17.59 10.21 47.96
C PHE A 195 -17.24 8.71 47.91
N LEU A 196 -15.97 8.37 48.06
CA LEU A 196 -15.46 6.99 48.08
C LEU A 196 -15.81 6.22 49.37
N GLU A 197 -16.02 6.89 50.50
CA GLU A 197 -16.51 6.23 51.72
C GLU A 197 -18.02 6.00 51.69
N LYS A 198 -18.77 6.95 51.11
CA LYS A 198 -20.21 6.75 50.86
C LYS A 198 -20.46 5.54 49.95
N LEU A 199 -19.57 5.28 48.99
CA LEU A 199 -19.61 4.08 48.14
C LEU A 199 -19.31 2.76 48.89
N LYS A 200 -18.47 2.77 49.94
CA LYS A 200 -18.15 1.56 50.72
C LYS A 200 -19.30 1.08 51.60
N ASN A 201 -20.17 1.98 52.06
CA ASN A 201 -21.27 1.66 52.97
C ASN A 201 -22.60 1.33 52.27
N ILE A 202 -22.62 1.22 50.94
CA ILE A 202 -23.79 0.71 50.20
C ILE A 202 -23.87 -0.81 50.42
N LYS A 203 -24.58 -1.22 51.48
CA LYS A 203 -25.05 -2.60 51.63
C LYS A 203 -26.00 -2.90 50.48
N LEU A 204 -25.51 -3.63 49.48
CA LEU A 204 -26.30 -4.06 48.32
C LEU A 204 -27.34 -5.08 48.79
N ASN A 205 -28.54 -4.60 49.17
CA ASN A 205 -29.61 -5.43 49.67
C ASN A 205 -30.24 -6.19 48.49
N ARG A 206 -29.60 -7.30 48.11
CA ARG A 206 -29.94 -8.12 46.95
C ARG A 206 -31.24 -8.89 47.22
N LYS A 207 -32.37 -8.20 47.09
CA LYS A 207 -33.63 -8.88 46.79
C LYS A 207 -33.42 -9.67 45.51
N ASN A 208 -33.75 -10.95 45.55
CA ASN A 208 -33.91 -11.74 44.34
C ASN A 208 -35.21 -11.30 43.67
N GLU A 209 -35.16 -10.22 42.89
CA GLU A 209 -36.15 -10.00 41.85
C GLU A 209 -35.96 -11.13 40.83
N GLU A 210 -36.97 -11.99 40.70
CA GLU A 210 -37.02 -12.96 39.62
C GLU A 210 -37.03 -12.18 38.30
N LEU A 211 -35.93 -12.29 37.56
CA LEU A 211 -35.80 -11.64 36.26
C LEU A 211 -36.93 -12.15 35.35
N PRO A 212 -37.64 -11.25 34.63
CA PRO A 212 -38.81 -11.64 33.85
C PRO A 212 -38.47 -12.77 32.86
N ALA A 213 -39.44 -13.65 32.64
CA ALA A 213 -39.33 -14.71 31.66
C ALA A 213 -39.00 -14.12 30.28
N ASP A 214 -38.18 -14.84 29.50
CA ASP A 214 -37.86 -14.39 28.14
C ASP A 214 -39.07 -14.59 27.24
N THR A 215 -39.84 -13.51 27.06
CA THR A 215 -41.05 -13.46 26.23
C THR A 215 -40.73 -13.27 24.74
N THR A 216 -39.45 -13.28 24.35
CA THR A 216 -39.04 -13.05 22.97
C THR A 216 -39.44 -14.22 22.09
N GLU A 217 -40.41 -14.00 21.20
CA GLU A 217 -40.81 -15.01 20.23
C GLU A 217 -39.70 -15.25 19.20
N ILE A 218 -39.32 -16.53 19.03
CA ILE A 218 -38.36 -16.99 18.03
C ILE A 218 -39.11 -17.51 16.81
N LYS A 219 -39.05 -16.78 15.69
CA LYS A 219 -39.59 -17.24 14.41
C LYS A 219 -38.62 -18.21 13.72
N PRO A 220 -39.11 -19.29 13.07
CA PRO A 220 -38.23 -20.22 12.35
C PRO A 220 -37.60 -19.56 11.11
N THR A 221 -38.35 -18.70 10.42
CA THR A 221 -37.95 -18.05 9.17
C THR A 221 -38.41 -16.59 9.12
N HIS A 222 -37.62 -15.73 8.45
CA HIS A 222 -38.00 -14.36 8.14
C HIS A 222 -37.51 -13.95 6.75
N PHE A 223 -38.45 -13.76 5.82
CA PHE A 223 -38.14 -13.45 4.42
C PHE A 223 -38.70 -12.09 4.03
N GLY A 224 -38.03 -11.34 3.15
CA GLY A 224 -38.55 -10.06 2.68
C GLY A 224 -37.74 -9.39 1.58
N ILE A 225 -38.16 -8.19 1.19
CA ILE A 225 -37.40 -7.34 0.24
C ILE A 225 -36.61 -6.31 1.05
N ILE A 226 -37.32 -5.51 1.83
CA ILE A 226 -36.80 -4.39 2.62
C ILE A 226 -37.70 -4.26 3.84
N TYR A 227 -37.17 -4.02 5.04
CA TYR A 227 -38.02 -3.69 6.19
C TYR A 227 -38.92 -2.46 5.88
N PRO A 228 -40.24 -2.50 6.16
CA PRO A 228 -41.00 -3.55 6.85
C PRO A 228 -41.63 -4.63 5.94
N ILE A 229 -41.47 -4.55 4.62
CA ILE A 229 -42.00 -5.47 3.60
C ILE A 229 -41.32 -6.85 3.72
N SER A 230 -41.85 -7.67 4.63
CA SER A 230 -41.32 -9.00 4.99
C SER A 230 -42.39 -9.84 5.71
N THR A 231 -42.16 -11.15 5.88
CA THR A 231 -43.06 -12.08 6.59
C THR A 231 -43.35 -11.69 8.04
N ASN A 232 -42.47 -10.90 8.67
CA ASN A 232 -42.65 -10.42 10.05
C ASN A 232 -43.21 -8.98 10.11
N GLY A 233 -43.45 -8.35 8.95
CA GLY A 233 -44.01 -7.00 8.85
C GLY A 233 -43.24 -5.92 9.63
N PRO A 234 -43.94 -4.86 10.10
CA PRO A 234 -43.36 -3.83 10.96
C PRO A 234 -42.81 -4.35 12.31
N GLN A 235 -43.29 -5.51 12.77
CA GLN A 235 -42.87 -6.10 14.06
C GLN A 235 -41.59 -6.94 13.96
N ALA A 236 -40.98 -7.06 12.77
CA ALA A 236 -39.71 -7.78 12.54
C ALA A 236 -38.64 -7.48 13.60
N ASN A 237 -38.55 -6.23 14.03
CA ASN A 237 -37.61 -5.73 15.04
C ASN A 237 -37.85 -6.22 16.49
N GLN A 238 -38.92 -6.97 16.75
CA GLN A 238 -39.24 -7.58 18.05
C GLN A 238 -38.89 -9.08 18.09
N TYR A 239 -38.76 -9.72 16.94
CA TYR A 239 -38.55 -11.17 16.83
C TYR A 239 -37.08 -11.55 16.71
N VAL A 240 -36.72 -12.70 17.27
CA VAL A 240 -35.49 -13.41 16.93
C VAL A 240 -35.82 -14.39 15.80
N ASN A 241 -34.97 -14.49 14.79
CA ASN A 241 -35.16 -15.43 13.68
C ASN A 241 -34.10 -16.53 13.73
N ARG A 242 -34.46 -17.78 13.39
CA ARG A 242 -33.44 -18.82 13.16
C ARG A 242 -32.77 -18.66 11.80
N VAL A 243 -33.58 -18.58 10.75
CA VAL A 243 -33.14 -18.30 9.38
C VAL A 243 -33.76 -16.98 8.91
N SER A 244 -32.98 -16.13 8.26
CA SER A 244 -33.53 -14.98 7.52
C SER A 244 -32.90 -14.80 6.14
N ALA A 245 -33.67 -14.22 5.21
CA ALA A 245 -33.13 -13.75 3.95
C ALA A 245 -33.90 -12.54 3.40
N HIS A 246 -33.18 -11.52 2.96
CA HIS A 246 -33.77 -10.27 2.49
C HIS A 246 -33.11 -9.79 1.20
N LEU A 247 -33.89 -9.37 0.19
CA LEU A 247 -33.33 -8.93 -1.09
C LEU A 247 -32.46 -7.66 -0.96
N LEU A 248 -32.82 -6.74 -0.06
CA LEU A 248 -32.12 -5.48 0.15
C LEU A 248 -31.73 -5.30 1.62
N ILE A 249 -32.71 -5.12 2.52
CA ILE A 249 -32.44 -4.79 3.94
C ILE A 249 -33.28 -5.67 4.88
N GLY A 250 -32.59 -6.42 5.73
CA GLY A 250 -33.16 -7.24 6.80
C GLY A 250 -32.97 -6.58 8.16
N THR A 251 -33.99 -6.59 9.02
CA THR A 251 -33.88 -6.10 10.41
C THR A 251 -34.60 -7.02 11.39
N ALA A 252 -33.98 -7.34 12.53
CA ALA A 252 -34.58 -8.20 13.57
C ALA A 252 -34.05 -7.90 15.00
N LYS A 253 -34.68 -8.49 16.04
CA LYS A 253 -34.18 -8.42 17.42
C LYS A 253 -32.86 -9.20 17.57
N GLY A 254 -32.75 -10.36 16.91
CA GLY A 254 -31.52 -11.16 16.84
C GLY A 254 -31.62 -12.36 15.88
N LEU A 255 -30.52 -13.09 15.75
CA LEU A 255 -30.36 -14.22 14.83
C LEU A 255 -29.83 -15.49 15.52
N GLU A 256 -30.44 -16.64 15.21
CA GLU A 256 -30.20 -17.97 15.78
C GLU A 256 -30.02 -19.05 14.68
N PHE A 257 -29.11 -18.83 13.74
CA PHE A 257 -28.40 -19.83 12.89
C PHE A 257 -27.79 -19.19 11.63
N ALA A 258 -28.60 -18.61 10.72
CA ALA A 258 -28.12 -18.15 9.42
C ALA A 258 -28.94 -16.99 8.81
N ASP A 259 -28.27 -15.98 8.27
CA ASP A 259 -28.89 -14.83 7.59
C ASP A 259 -28.21 -14.50 6.26
N PHE A 260 -29.01 -14.23 5.23
CA PHE A 260 -28.56 -13.93 3.87
C PHE A 260 -29.26 -12.68 3.31
N THR A 261 -28.62 -11.52 3.39
CA THR A 261 -29.20 -10.24 2.98
C THR A 261 -28.45 -9.62 1.79
N GLY A 262 -29.17 -9.04 0.83
CA GLY A 262 -28.55 -8.48 -0.39
C GLY A 262 -27.70 -7.23 -0.15
N LEU A 263 -28.17 -6.26 0.65
CA LEU A 263 -27.38 -5.04 0.98
C LEU A 263 -27.01 -4.98 2.46
N ALA A 264 -27.98 -4.85 3.37
CA ALA A 264 -27.71 -4.52 4.77
C ALA A 264 -28.55 -5.33 5.78
N SER A 265 -27.89 -6.06 6.68
CA SER A 265 -28.57 -6.78 7.77
C SER A 265 -28.31 -6.13 9.14
N ILE A 266 -29.38 -5.84 9.88
CA ILE A 266 -29.35 -5.10 11.14
C ILE A 266 -29.98 -5.92 12.26
N GLN A 267 -29.16 -6.32 13.22
CA GLN A 267 -29.58 -7.08 14.41
C GLN A 267 -29.50 -6.18 15.64
N LYS A 268 -30.64 -5.99 16.33
CA LYS A 268 -30.70 -5.09 17.49
C LYS A 268 -29.98 -5.60 18.74
N SER A 269 -29.83 -6.92 18.87
CA SER A 269 -29.23 -7.55 20.05
C SER A 269 -28.00 -8.41 19.73
N TYR A 270 -28.17 -9.53 19.02
CA TYR A 270 -27.09 -10.50 18.81
C TYR A 270 -27.20 -11.30 17.51
N VAL A 271 -26.09 -11.94 17.14
CA VAL A 271 -25.97 -13.01 16.13
C VAL A 271 -25.35 -14.23 16.79
N ASN A 272 -26.07 -15.35 16.82
CA ASN A 272 -25.55 -16.68 17.16
C ASN A 272 -25.64 -17.56 15.91
N GLY A 273 -24.57 -17.61 15.12
CA GLY A 273 -24.58 -18.24 13.80
C GLY A 273 -23.75 -17.50 12.75
N ALA A 274 -24.17 -17.58 11.48
CA ALA A 274 -23.52 -16.92 10.35
C ALA A 274 -24.40 -15.83 9.72
N GLN A 275 -23.82 -14.67 9.41
CA GLN A 275 -24.53 -13.54 8.80
C GLN A 275 -23.80 -13.08 7.53
N PHE A 276 -24.52 -13.01 6.41
CA PHE A 276 -23.99 -12.63 5.10
C PHE A 276 -24.74 -11.41 4.57
N SER A 277 -24.01 -10.34 4.23
CA SER A 277 -24.58 -9.15 3.57
C SER A 277 -23.73 -8.70 2.38
N GLY A 278 -24.36 -8.32 1.26
CA GLY A 278 -23.62 -7.81 0.09
C GLY A 278 -22.93 -6.46 0.34
N PHE A 279 -23.42 -5.62 1.27
CA PHE A 279 -22.75 -4.38 1.66
C PHE A 279 -22.36 -4.36 3.15
N MET A 280 -23.29 -4.46 4.10
CA MET A 280 -22.97 -4.30 5.52
C MET A 280 -23.76 -5.15 6.51
N ASN A 281 -23.11 -5.54 7.62
CA ASN A 281 -23.78 -6.11 8.80
C ASN A 281 -23.65 -5.17 10.00
N ILE A 282 -24.73 -4.99 10.76
CA ILE A 282 -24.74 -4.21 12.01
C ILE A 282 -25.33 -5.07 13.14
N VAL A 283 -24.60 -5.18 14.25
CA VAL A 283 -25.13 -5.68 15.53
C VAL A 283 -25.02 -4.60 16.59
N GLN A 284 -26.16 -4.09 17.05
CA GLN A 284 -26.22 -2.94 17.97
C GLN A 284 -25.91 -3.29 19.43
N ASN A 285 -26.16 -4.55 19.83
CA ASN A 285 -25.92 -5.11 21.17
C ASN A 285 -26.30 -4.15 22.31
N LYS A 286 -27.52 -3.60 22.24
CA LYS A 286 -27.95 -2.58 23.18
C LYS A 286 -28.11 -3.14 24.61
N PRO A 287 -27.77 -2.37 25.67
CA PRO A 287 -27.97 -2.77 27.06
C PRO A 287 -29.44 -3.04 27.43
N GLU A 288 -30.40 -2.44 26.71
CA GLU A 288 -31.84 -2.65 26.90
C GLU A 288 -32.31 -4.07 26.55
N HIS A 289 -31.48 -4.88 25.87
CA HIS A 289 -31.79 -6.26 25.48
C HIS A 289 -31.11 -7.33 26.37
N ARG A 290 -30.87 -7.00 27.64
CA ARG A 290 -30.30 -7.93 28.64
C ARG A 290 -31.32 -8.88 29.29
N ASP A 291 -32.60 -8.69 28.97
CA ASP A 291 -33.74 -9.59 29.24
C ASP A 291 -33.55 -10.96 28.56
N LEU A 292 -33.10 -10.95 27.31
CA LEU A 292 -32.88 -12.12 26.45
C LEU A 292 -32.00 -13.17 27.14
N ALA A 293 -32.45 -14.42 27.17
CA ALA A 293 -31.74 -15.52 27.83
C ALA A 293 -30.31 -15.70 27.30
N PHE A 294 -30.10 -15.56 25.99
CA PHE A 294 -28.77 -15.61 25.36
C PHE A 294 -27.83 -14.53 25.93
N VAL A 295 -28.28 -13.27 25.99
CA VAL A 295 -27.48 -12.12 26.46
C VAL A 295 -27.27 -12.19 27.97
N ARG A 296 -28.33 -12.51 28.73
CA ARG A 296 -28.32 -12.73 30.18
C ARG A 296 -27.29 -13.77 30.59
N ASN A 297 -27.16 -14.85 29.83
CA ASN A 297 -26.21 -15.93 30.06
C ASN A 297 -24.79 -15.62 29.54
N GLY A 298 -24.46 -14.34 29.28
CA GLY A 298 -23.13 -13.91 28.83
C GLY A 298 -22.89 -14.03 27.33
N GLY A 299 -23.95 -13.99 26.52
CA GLY A 299 -23.87 -14.05 25.06
C GLY A 299 -23.12 -12.85 24.45
N SER A 300 -22.19 -13.15 23.56
CA SER A 300 -21.44 -12.19 22.73
C SER A 300 -22.37 -11.46 21.75
N ALA A 301 -22.04 -10.24 21.32
CA ALA A 301 -22.80 -9.57 20.25
C ALA A 301 -22.80 -10.41 18.96
N VAL A 302 -21.67 -11.01 18.62
CA VAL A 302 -21.55 -12.00 17.55
C VAL A 302 -20.90 -13.24 18.14
N LYS A 303 -21.55 -14.39 18.01
CA LYS A 303 -20.99 -15.72 18.30
C LYS A 303 -21.13 -16.56 17.03
N GLY A 304 -20.03 -16.72 16.29
CA GLY A 304 -20.03 -17.30 14.95
C GLY A 304 -19.30 -16.43 13.94
N ALA A 305 -19.91 -16.13 12.79
CA ALA A 305 -19.23 -15.43 11.69
C ALA A 305 -20.08 -14.33 11.03
N GLN A 306 -19.46 -13.23 10.64
CA GLN A 306 -20.07 -12.20 9.78
C GLN A 306 -19.24 -12.02 8.50
N PHE A 307 -19.92 -11.89 7.37
CA PHE A 307 -19.36 -11.64 6.06
C PHE A 307 -20.08 -10.46 5.40
N ALA A 308 -19.33 -9.44 5.00
CA ALA A 308 -19.85 -8.24 4.34
C ALA A 308 -19.03 -7.87 3.10
N GLY A 309 -19.68 -7.45 2.01
CA GLY A 309 -18.94 -6.92 0.86
C GLY A 309 -18.19 -5.63 1.16
N PHE A 310 -18.69 -4.79 2.09
CA PHE A 310 -18.03 -3.53 2.50
C PHE A 310 -17.67 -3.50 3.99
N MET A 311 -18.62 -3.66 4.92
CA MET A 311 -18.31 -3.49 6.35
C MET A 311 -19.12 -4.31 7.37
N ASN A 312 -18.48 -4.69 8.49
CA ASN A 312 -19.17 -5.22 9.67
C ASN A 312 -19.03 -4.26 10.86
N ILE A 313 -20.11 -4.06 11.61
CA ILE A 313 -20.11 -3.34 12.89
C ILE A 313 -20.73 -4.24 13.96
N ALA A 314 -20.00 -4.50 15.04
CA ALA A 314 -20.52 -5.16 16.23
C ALA A 314 -20.22 -4.33 17.49
N ASN A 315 -21.25 -3.75 18.08
CA ASN A 315 -21.10 -2.90 19.28
C ASN A 315 -20.98 -3.74 20.58
N GLY A 316 -20.14 -4.77 20.57
CA GLY A 316 -19.91 -5.66 21.71
C GLY A 316 -18.80 -6.66 21.44
N GLU A 317 -18.86 -7.83 22.09
CA GLU A 317 -17.91 -8.92 21.86
C GLU A 317 -18.23 -9.69 20.56
N VAL A 318 -17.19 -9.95 19.78
CA VAL A 318 -17.19 -10.86 18.62
C VAL A 318 -16.40 -12.10 18.98
N LYS A 319 -17.09 -13.22 19.19
CA LYS A 319 -16.50 -14.54 19.47
C LYS A 319 -16.60 -15.41 18.22
N GLY A 320 -15.54 -15.39 17.41
CA GLY A 320 -15.48 -16.06 16.11
C GLY A 320 -14.84 -15.20 15.02
N GLY A 321 -15.52 -14.99 13.89
CA GLY A 321 -14.96 -14.34 12.70
C GLY A 321 -15.73 -13.11 12.23
N GLN A 322 -15.02 -12.10 11.73
CA GLN A 322 -15.57 -10.94 11.03
C GLN A 322 -14.76 -10.69 9.75
N PHE A 323 -15.42 -10.73 8.60
CA PHE A 323 -14.77 -10.59 7.29
C PHE A 323 -15.49 -9.54 6.44
N ALA A 324 -14.74 -8.55 5.95
CA ALA A 324 -15.28 -7.42 5.19
C ALA A 324 -14.39 -7.05 4.01
N GLY A 325 -14.96 -6.61 2.89
CA GLY A 325 -14.16 -6.08 1.78
C GLY A 325 -13.40 -4.79 2.14
N PHE A 326 -13.97 -3.91 2.98
CA PHE A 326 -13.33 -2.67 3.40
C PHE A 326 -13.00 -2.63 4.90
N MET A 327 -13.96 -2.78 5.82
CA MET A 327 -13.68 -2.58 7.25
C MET A 327 -14.50 -3.40 8.27
N ASN A 328 -13.87 -3.75 9.40
CA ASN A 328 -14.55 -4.33 10.58
C ASN A 328 -14.39 -3.44 11.81
N LEU A 329 -15.48 -3.22 12.55
CA LEU A 329 -15.51 -2.53 13.84
C LEU A 329 -16.09 -3.44 14.92
N ALA A 330 -15.37 -3.58 16.04
CA ALA A 330 -15.84 -4.31 17.24
C ALA A 330 -15.47 -3.57 18.54
N GLN A 331 -16.08 -3.95 19.67
CA GLN A 331 -15.57 -3.55 21.00
C GLN A 331 -14.48 -4.53 21.44
N GLU A 332 -14.81 -5.83 21.47
CA GLU A 332 -13.86 -6.92 21.80
C GLU A 332 -13.92 -8.01 20.73
N VAL A 333 -12.78 -8.63 20.42
CA VAL A 333 -12.64 -9.71 19.44
C VAL A 333 -11.97 -10.90 20.11
N LYS A 334 -12.62 -12.06 20.10
CA LYS A 334 -12.09 -13.37 20.51
C LYS A 334 -12.12 -14.30 19.30
N GLY A 335 -11.09 -14.21 18.45
CA GLY A 335 -11.02 -14.90 17.16
C GLY A 335 -10.31 -14.11 16.06
N VAL A 336 -10.96 -13.90 14.91
CA VAL A 336 -10.34 -13.32 13.70
C VAL A 336 -11.14 -12.15 13.15
N GLN A 337 -10.45 -11.06 12.81
CA GLN A 337 -10.96 -9.98 11.95
C GLN A 337 -10.14 -9.91 10.66
N GLY A 338 -10.80 -9.89 9.51
CA GLY A 338 -10.19 -9.79 8.18
C GLY A 338 -10.84 -8.69 7.33
N ALA A 339 -10.05 -7.72 6.86
CA ALA A 339 -10.53 -6.58 6.07
C ALA A 339 -9.61 -6.25 4.90
N GLY A 340 -10.14 -5.69 3.80
CA GLY A 340 -9.28 -5.12 2.76
C GLY A 340 -8.54 -3.86 3.23
N PHE A 341 -9.18 -3.00 4.03
CA PHE A 341 -8.59 -1.72 4.46
C PHE A 341 -8.37 -1.61 5.98
N LEU A 342 -9.41 -1.76 6.82
CA LEU A 342 -9.33 -1.43 8.25
C LEU A 342 -9.98 -2.46 9.19
N ASN A 343 -9.24 -2.91 10.21
CA ASN A 343 -9.83 -3.52 11.41
C ASN A 343 -9.66 -2.61 12.63
N ARG A 344 -10.73 -2.42 13.41
CA ARG A 344 -10.66 -1.70 14.69
C ARG A 344 -11.39 -2.44 15.81
N ALA A 345 -10.70 -2.57 16.96
CA ALA A 345 -11.27 -3.07 18.21
C ALA A 345 -10.72 -2.29 19.41
N LYS A 346 -11.30 -2.44 20.62
CA LYS A 346 -10.62 -2.02 21.87
C LYS A 346 -9.72 -3.14 22.39
N THR A 347 -10.20 -4.38 22.35
CA THR A 347 -9.47 -5.56 22.82
C THR A 347 -9.51 -6.67 21.78
N VAL A 348 -8.38 -7.33 21.55
CA VAL A 348 -8.23 -8.44 20.62
C VAL A 348 -7.55 -9.61 21.32
N HIS A 349 -8.16 -10.79 21.27
CA HIS A 349 -7.59 -12.08 21.63
C HIS A 349 -7.66 -12.98 20.39
N GLY A 350 -6.59 -12.98 19.59
CA GLY A 350 -6.56 -13.64 18.29
C GLY A 350 -5.85 -12.80 17.22
N THR A 351 -6.42 -12.73 16.02
CA THR A 351 -5.74 -12.15 14.84
C THR A 351 -6.55 -11.04 14.18
N GLN A 352 -5.92 -9.91 13.87
CA GLN A 352 -6.45 -8.91 12.92
C GLN A 352 -5.60 -8.91 11.64
N MET A 353 -6.24 -8.95 10.47
CA MET A 353 -5.59 -8.92 9.16
C MET A 353 -6.26 -7.85 8.30
N ALA A 354 -5.52 -6.81 7.94
CA ALA A 354 -5.99 -5.70 7.13
C ALA A 354 -4.97 -5.41 6.03
N GLY A 355 -5.42 -5.19 4.79
CA GLY A 355 -4.52 -4.79 3.71
C GLY A 355 -3.78 -3.47 4.02
N PHE A 356 -4.44 -2.53 4.71
CA PHE A 356 -3.83 -1.26 5.10
C PHE A 356 -3.57 -1.13 6.61
N MET A 357 -4.59 -1.21 7.47
CA MET A 357 -4.46 -0.77 8.87
C MET A 357 -5.21 -1.64 9.90
N ASN A 358 -4.53 -2.01 10.99
CA ASN A 358 -5.14 -2.60 12.18
C ASN A 358 -4.98 -1.66 13.39
N ILE A 359 -6.07 -1.39 14.11
CA ILE A 359 -6.09 -0.56 15.31
C ILE A 359 -6.68 -1.35 16.48
N ALA A 360 -5.96 -1.38 17.61
CA ALA A 360 -6.43 -1.95 18.86
C ALA A 360 -5.98 -1.13 20.07
N GLY A 361 -6.67 -1.28 21.20
CA GLY A 361 -6.13 -0.91 22.51
C GLY A 361 -5.17 -2.01 22.98
N ASN A 362 -5.73 -3.15 23.38
CA ASN A 362 -4.96 -4.28 23.90
C ASN A 362 -5.04 -5.49 22.96
N VAL A 363 -3.90 -6.03 22.55
CA VAL A 363 -3.81 -7.22 21.69
C VAL A 363 -3.13 -8.37 22.41
N LYS A 364 -3.75 -9.55 22.42
CA LYS A 364 -3.14 -10.84 22.77
C LYS A 364 -3.19 -11.73 21.53
N GLY A 365 -2.14 -11.69 20.71
CA GLY A 365 -2.09 -12.36 19.42
C GLY A 365 -1.43 -11.52 18.33
N THR A 366 -1.94 -11.54 17.11
CA THR A 366 -1.22 -11.07 15.91
C THR A 366 -2.00 -9.97 15.19
N GLN A 367 -1.29 -8.96 14.70
CA GLN A 367 -1.83 -8.01 13.71
C GLN A 367 -1.02 -8.15 12.41
N ILE A 368 -1.67 -8.10 11.25
CA ILE A 368 -1.02 -8.20 9.93
C ILE A 368 -1.57 -7.11 9.01
N GLY A 369 -0.71 -6.22 8.51
CA GLY A 369 -1.07 -5.11 7.61
C GLY A 369 0.05 -4.09 7.45
N VAL A 370 -0.12 -3.08 6.59
CA VAL A 370 0.91 -2.03 6.41
C VAL A 370 1.14 -1.26 7.71
N PHE A 371 0.07 -0.86 8.38
CA PHE A 371 0.07 -0.17 9.68
C PHE A 371 -0.57 -1.03 10.76
N ASN A 372 0.18 -1.32 11.83
CA ASN A 372 -0.33 -1.96 13.04
C ASN A 372 -0.20 -1.00 14.22
N ILE A 373 -1.32 -0.64 14.84
CA ILE A 373 -1.39 0.33 15.94
C ILE A 373 -2.01 -0.36 17.16
N ALA A 374 -1.27 -0.35 18.28
CA ALA A 374 -1.70 -0.90 19.55
C ALA A 374 -1.27 -0.01 20.73
N ASP A 375 -2.13 0.14 21.74
CA ASP A 375 -1.71 0.72 23.03
C ASP A 375 -0.80 -0.27 23.78
N SER A 376 -1.17 -1.55 23.81
CA SER A 376 -0.30 -2.64 24.26
C SER A 376 -0.51 -3.92 23.45
N ILE A 377 0.55 -4.73 23.30
CA ILE A 377 0.48 -6.04 22.62
C ILE A 377 1.31 -7.10 23.35
N SER A 378 0.67 -8.24 23.63
CA SER A 378 1.31 -9.50 24.03
C SER A 378 1.24 -10.46 22.86
N GLY A 379 2.18 -10.31 21.93
CA GLY A 379 2.07 -10.94 20.62
C GLY A 379 3.03 -10.36 19.58
N VAL A 380 2.60 -10.32 18.32
CA VAL A 380 3.44 -9.89 17.18
C VAL A 380 2.63 -9.04 16.19
N PRO A 381 2.97 -7.75 15.99
CA PRO A 381 2.48 -6.96 14.86
C PRO A 381 3.42 -7.16 13.66
N ILE A 382 2.91 -7.71 12.55
CA ILE A 382 3.64 -7.95 11.31
C ILE A 382 3.20 -6.90 10.29
N GLY A 383 4.10 -5.98 9.94
CA GLY A 383 3.77 -4.85 9.08
C GLY A 383 4.94 -3.93 8.81
N ILE A 384 4.74 -2.96 7.91
CA ILE A 384 5.76 -1.96 7.58
C ILE A 384 5.96 -0.99 8.75
N PHE A 385 4.87 -0.55 9.37
CA PHE A 385 4.89 0.37 10.50
C PHE A 385 4.14 -0.22 11.70
N ASN A 386 4.87 -0.47 12.79
CA ASN A 386 4.35 -1.16 13.97
C ASN A 386 4.42 -0.25 15.21
N PHE A 387 3.34 0.47 15.47
CA PHE A 387 3.25 1.46 16.55
C PHE A 387 2.66 0.84 17.81
N VAL A 388 3.54 0.50 18.77
CA VAL A 388 3.17 -0.01 20.09
C VAL A 388 3.53 1.03 21.16
N LYS A 389 2.53 1.55 21.86
CA LYS A 389 2.74 2.63 22.85
C LYS A 389 3.42 2.11 24.12
N HIS A 390 2.83 1.16 24.81
CA HIS A 390 3.32 0.54 26.05
C HIS A 390 3.88 -0.87 25.79
N GLY A 391 5.07 -1.16 26.34
CA GLY A 391 5.78 -2.43 26.08
C GLY A 391 6.36 -2.58 24.66
N GLY A 392 6.21 -1.56 23.81
CA GLY A 392 6.76 -1.53 22.45
C GLY A 392 8.28 -1.42 22.41
N TYR A 393 8.87 -2.03 21.39
CA TYR A 393 10.28 -1.91 21.06
C TYR A 393 10.46 -0.69 20.15
N LYS A 394 11.17 0.32 20.67
CA LYS A 394 11.48 1.60 20.03
C LYS A 394 12.95 1.86 20.27
N ARG A 395 13.78 1.88 19.22
CA ARG A 395 15.22 2.07 19.35
C ARG A 395 15.78 2.96 18.26
N ALA A 396 16.63 3.91 18.64
CA ALA A 396 17.50 4.63 17.73
C ALA A 396 18.91 4.02 17.79
N GLU A 397 19.53 3.79 16.65
CA GLU A 397 20.88 3.26 16.50
C GLU A 397 21.73 4.25 15.71
N PHE A 398 22.90 4.61 16.24
CA PHE A 398 23.96 5.31 15.50
C PHE A 398 25.19 4.41 15.49
N TYR A 399 25.74 4.12 14.30
CA TYR A 399 26.83 3.16 14.17
C TYR A 399 27.74 3.43 12.98
N MET A 400 28.95 2.89 13.08
CA MET A 400 29.93 2.79 11.99
C MET A 400 29.90 1.35 11.45
N ALA A 401 30.16 1.19 10.15
CA ALA A 401 30.18 -0.10 9.49
C ALA A 401 31.26 -0.15 8.39
N ASP A 402 31.45 -1.34 7.83
CA ASP A 402 32.41 -1.63 6.76
C ASP A 402 32.03 -1.07 5.37
N ASP A 403 30.80 -0.58 5.21
CA ASP A 403 30.23 -0.07 3.96
C ASP A 403 29.92 1.44 3.97
N PHE A 404 29.53 2.00 5.11
CA PHE A 404 29.26 3.44 5.28
C PHE A 404 29.81 3.93 6.62
N ASP A 405 30.43 5.10 6.60
CA ASP A 405 31.07 5.73 7.76
C ASP A 405 30.05 6.11 8.85
N ALA A 406 28.91 6.69 8.44
CA ALA A 406 27.86 7.13 9.34
C ALA A 406 26.54 6.45 9.02
N ASN A 407 25.96 5.75 9.99
CA ASN A 407 24.66 5.09 9.83
C ASN A 407 23.71 5.49 10.95
N PHE A 408 22.44 5.64 10.59
CA PHE A 408 21.31 5.76 11.50
C PHE A 408 20.29 4.66 11.23
N THR A 409 19.68 4.08 12.27
CA THR A 409 18.56 3.16 12.12
C THR A 409 17.53 3.39 13.23
N TYR A 410 16.25 3.45 12.86
CA TYR A 410 15.14 3.55 13.81
C TYR A 410 14.24 2.33 13.73
N LYS A 411 14.12 1.59 14.85
CA LYS A 411 13.42 0.31 14.97
C LYS A 411 12.09 0.47 15.71
N LEU A 412 11.01 -0.09 15.16
CA LEU A 412 9.63 0.02 15.64
C LEU A 412 8.91 -1.34 15.67
N GLY A 413 8.34 -1.70 16.82
CA GLY A 413 7.45 -2.86 16.95
C GLY A 413 7.49 -3.48 18.35
N VAL A 414 7.91 -4.74 18.42
CA VAL A 414 8.12 -5.51 19.67
C VAL A 414 9.46 -6.26 19.59
N GLN A 415 9.99 -6.75 20.72
CA GLN A 415 11.26 -7.50 20.71
C GLN A 415 11.23 -8.71 19.77
N LYS A 416 10.09 -9.40 19.65
CA LYS A 416 9.92 -10.57 18.78
C LYS A 416 9.89 -10.25 17.28
N PHE A 417 9.57 -9.01 16.92
CA PHE A 417 9.50 -8.52 15.54
C PHE A 417 9.42 -6.99 15.56
N TYR A 418 10.37 -6.34 14.91
CA TYR A 418 10.33 -4.92 14.60
C TYR A 418 10.60 -4.70 13.12
N SER A 419 9.95 -3.70 12.54
CA SER A 419 10.40 -3.09 11.29
C SER A 419 11.42 -1.99 11.62
N MET A 420 12.24 -1.62 10.64
CA MET A 420 13.21 -0.55 10.79
C MET A 420 13.40 0.24 9.51
N ILE A 421 13.57 1.55 9.67
CA ILE A 421 14.04 2.46 8.63
C ILE A 421 15.51 2.78 8.92
N ALA A 422 16.31 2.92 7.88
CA ALA A 422 17.74 3.20 7.99
C ALA A 422 18.17 4.29 7.00
N LEU A 423 19.19 5.04 7.40
CA LEU A 423 19.90 6.01 6.57
C LEU A 423 21.41 5.75 6.75
N ALA A 424 22.19 5.90 5.69
CA ALA A 424 23.63 5.77 5.75
C ALA A 424 24.31 6.80 4.84
N ALA A 425 25.54 7.20 5.18
CA ALA A 425 26.35 8.14 4.43
C ALA A 425 27.84 7.79 4.53
N GLU A 426 28.55 7.95 3.42
CA GLU A 426 30.01 8.01 3.34
C GLU A 426 30.42 9.48 3.47
N LEU A 427 31.41 9.81 4.29
CA LEU A 427 31.71 11.20 4.67
C LEU A 427 32.91 11.80 3.93
N GLU A 428 33.83 10.95 3.45
CA GLU A 428 35.12 11.42 2.91
C GLU A 428 35.17 11.49 1.38
N ASN A 429 34.97 10.37 0.67
CA ASN A 429 35.30 10.28 -0.77
C ASN A 429 34.12 10.70 -1.67
N GLU A 430 33.32 9.72 -2.13
CA GLU A 430 32.26 9.92 -3.12
C GLU A 430 31.01 10.57 -2.52
N LYS A 431 30.98 10.72 -1.18
CA LYS A 431 29.87 11.31 -0.40
C LYS A 431 28.52 10.68 -0.71
N ARG A 432 28.55 9.37 -0.93
CA ARG A 432 27.39 8.54 -1.22
C ARG A 432 26.48 8.46 -0.01
N TRP A 433 25.20 8.24 -0.29
CA TRP A 433 24.21 8.07 0.76
C TRP A 433 23.25 6.94 0.39
N ALA A 434 22.57 6.41 1.40
CA ALA A 434 21.62 5.34 1.21
C ALA A 434 20.45 5.47 2.17
N TYR A 435 19.29 5.01 1.72
CA TYR A 435 18.12 4.83 2.57
C TYR A 435 17.64 3.38 2.46
N GLY A 436 17.21 2.82 3.59
CA GLY A 436 16.91 1.41 3.70
C GLY A 436 15.72 1.09 4.58
N PHE A 437 15.19 -0.10 4.36
CA PHE A 437 14.09 -0.66 5.14
C PHE A 437 14.38 -2.13 5.47
N GLY A 438 13.90 -2.59 6.62
CA GLY A 438 14.21 -3.93 7.09
C GLY A 438 13.33 -4.42 8.23
N PHE A 439 13.59 -5.66 8.64
CA PHE A 439 12.92 -6.33 9.75
C PHE A 439 13.93 -7.05 10.63
N GLY A 440 13.61 -7.22 11.91
CA GLY A 440 14.48 -7.96 12.83
C GLY A 440 13.80 -8.41 14.12
N ALA A 441 14.57 -9.09 14.95
CA ALA A 441 14.16 -9.57 16.26
C ALA A 441 15.30 -9.41 17.29
N GLU A 442 14.95 -9.12 18.54
CA GLU A 442 15.82 -9.11 19.72
C GLU A 442 15.55 -10.39 20.54
N TRP A 443 16.56 -11.24 20.65
CA TRP A 443 16.59 -12.46 21.44
C TRP A 443 17.26 -12.17 22.78
N PRO A 444 16.51 -12.12 23.90
CA PRO A 444 17.10 -11.89 25.22
C PRO A 444 17.84 -13.15 25.68
N ILE A 445 19.17 -13.05 25.88
CA ILE A 445 20.00 -14.14 26.42
C ILE A 445 20.11 -13.98 27.94
N SER A 446 20.40 -12.78 28.41
CA SER A 446 20.40 -12.41 29.83
C SER A 446 19.86 -10.99 30.02
N LYS A 447 19.91 -10.45 31.24
CA LYS A 447 19.58 -9.03 31.51
C LYS A 447 20.56 -8.06 30.85
N LEU A 448 21.82 -8.49 30.72
CA LEU A 448 22.94 -7.67 30.24
C LEU A 448 23.25 -7.90 28.76
N LEU A 449 23.17 -9.16 28.30
CA LEU A 449 23.46 -9.57 26.93
C LEU A 449 22.19 -9.94 26.17
N LYS A 450 22.05 -9.35 24.98
CA LYS A 450 20.99 -9.66 24.01
C LYS A 450 21.62 -9.93 22.66
N LEU A 451 20.90 -10.64 21.80
CA LEU A 451 21.30 -10.89 20.42
C LEU A 451 20.23 -10.29 19.49
N ASN A 452 20.62 -9.59 18.43
CA ASN A 452 19.70 -9.16 17.39
C ASN A 452 20.01 -9.89 16.08
N THR A 453 18.96 -10.23 15.35
CA THR A 453 19.03 -10.71 13.97
C THR A 453 18.23 -9.73 13.11
N ASP A 454 18.91 -8.98 12.25
CA ASP A 454 18.31 -8.00 11.35
C ASP A 454 18.50 -8.40 9.89
N LEU A 455 17.50 -8.12 9.05
CA LEU A 455 17.57 -8.13 7.59
C LEU A 455 17.20 -6.73 7.10
N ILE A 456 18.08 -6.08 6.35
CA ILE A 456 17.87 -4.72 5.82
C ILE A 456 18.24 -4.69 4.34
N SER A 457 17.45 -4.00 3.52
CA SER A 457 17.81 -3.62 2.15
C SER A 457 17.95 -2.10 2.06
N TYR A 458 19.05 -1.63 1.52
CA TYR A 458 19.33 -0.23 1.22
C TYR A 458 19.27 0.01 -0.28
N ASN A 459 18.70 1.14 -0.70
CA ASN A 459 18.98 1.74 -2.00
C ASN A 459 20.20 2.64 -1.83
N VAL A 460 21.27 2.37 -2.57
CA VAL A 460 22.52 3.14 -2.52
C VAL A 460 22.52 4.17 -3.64
N ILE A 461 22.68 5.44 -3.28
CA ILE A 461 22.77 6.56 -4.20
C ILE A 461 24.24 6.90 -4.37
N GLU A 462 24.76 6.69 -5.58
CA GLU A 462 26.17 6.96 -5.91
C GLU A 462 26.44 8.46 -6.15
N GLU A 463 25.39 9.26 -6.32
CA GLU A 463 25.48 10.72 -6.42
C GLU A 463 25.73 11.33 -5.03
N SER A 464 26.74 12.20 -4.94
CA SER A 464 27.10 12.92 -3.71
C SER A 464 25.92 13.70 -3.14
N TYR A 465 25.67 13.56 -1.83
CA TYR A 465 24.62 14.33 -1.14
C TYR A 465 24.82 15.86 -1.17
N GLU A 466 26.00 16.35 -1.57
CA GLU A 466 26.26 17.79 -1.77
C GLU A 466 25.56 18.32 -3.03
N ASN A 467 25.32 17.46 -4.02
CA ASN A 467 24.55 17.75 -5.22
C ASN A 467 23.18 17.04 -5.12
N PHE A 468 22.39 17.41 -4.11
CA PHE A 468 21.10 16.76 -3.85
C PHE A 468 20.21 16.81 -5.11
N PRO A 469 19.76 15.67 -5.66
CA PRO A 469 19.03 15.65 -6.92
C PRO A 469 17.67 16.34 -6.80
N ASP A 470 17.23 16.99 -7.89
CA ASP A 470 15.95 17.72 -7.96
C ASP A 470 14.72 16.81 -7.67
N GLY A 471 14.89 15.48 -7.70
CA GLY A 471 13.89 14.50 -7.28
C GLY A 471 14.47 13.34 -6.47
N PHE A 472 13.91 13.09 -5.28
CA PHE A 472 14.28 12.01 -4.35
C PHE A 472 14.15 10.58 -4.92
N LEU A 473 13.50 10.41 -6.08
CA LEU A 473 13.18 9.10 -6.69
C LEU A 473 13.72 8.94 -8.13
N GLU A 474 14.58 9.84 -8.61
CA GLU A 474 15.08 9.81 -10.00
C GLU A 474 16.26 8.86 -10.23
N ALA A 475 16.73 8.17 -9.19
CA ALA A 475 17.74 7.12 -9.26
C ALA A 475 17.16 5.82 -9.87
N ASP A 476 16.98 5.83 -11.20
CA ASP A 476 16.41 4.75 -12.02
C ASP A 476 17.21 3.43 -12.01
N GLN A 477 18.47 3.42 -11.54
CA GLN A 477 19.36 2.26 -11.63
C GLN A 477 19.26 1.38 -10.38
N LEU A 478 19.11 0.07 -10.59
CA LEU A 478 19.11 -0.94 -9.53
C LEU A 478 20.44 -0.89 -8.75
N ASN A 479 20.43 -0.46 -7.49
CA ASN A 479 21.63 -0.38 -6.67
C ASN A 479 21.31 -0.76 -5.21
N LEU A 480 21.08 -2.06 -4.97
CA LEU A 480 20.54 -2.59 -3.73
C LEU A 480 21.60 -3.30 -2.87
N LEU A 481 21.85 -2.77 -1.67
CA LEU A 481 22.68 -3.41 -0.65
C LEU A 481 21.80 -4.14 0.38
N ASN A 482 21.80 -5.47 0.30
CA ASN A 482 21.08 -6.35 1.22
C ASN A 482 22.03 -6.83 2.32
N LYS A 483 21.66 -6.64 3.60
CA LYS A 483 22.50 -6.96 4.76
C LYS A 483 21.73 -7.86 5.74
N PHE A 484 22.31 -9.01 6.07
CA PHE A 484 21.98 -9.75 7.29
C PHE A 484 22.95 -9.32 8.41
N ARG A 485 22.42 -8.93 9.58
CA ARG A 485 23.22 -8.49 10.73
C ARG A 485 22.97 -9.39 11.92
N LEU A 486 24.04 -9.96 12.49
CA LEU A 486 23.99 -10.75 13.74
C LEU A 486 24.72 -9.98 14.84
N LEU A 487 23.98 -9.33 15.73
CA LEU A 487 24.52 -8.30 16.62
C LEU A 487 24.45 -8.72 18.09
N GLY A 488 25.58 -8.76 18.78
CA GLY A 488 25.60 -8.75 20.24
C GLY A 488 25.26 -7.36 20.75
N THR A 489 24.38 -7.27 21.75
CA THR A 489 24.00 -6.00 22.40
C THR A 489 24.25 -6.09 23.91
N LEU A 490 25.04 -5.15 24.43
CA LEU A 490 25.41 -5.01 25.83
C LEU A 490 24.63 -3.83 26.44
N GLN A 491 23.68 -4.12 27.34
CA GLN A 491 22.82 -3.12 27.95
C GLN A 491 23.56 -2.40 29.10
N LEU A 492 24.12 -1.22 28.82
CA LEU A 492 24.88 -0.43 29.81
C LEU A 492 23.98 0.30 30.82
N ALA A 493 22.89 0.88 30.35
CA ALA A 493 21.92 1.60 31.17
C ALA A 493 20.49 1.39 30.61
N LYS A 494 19.48 1.94 31.30
CA LYS A 494 18.06 1.80 30.91
C LYS A 494 17.74 2.29 29.49
N HIS A 495 18.48 3.30 29.02
CA HIS A 495 18.30 3.99 27.72
C HIS A 495 19.61 4.09 26.93
N LEU A 496 20.56 3.19 27.19
CA LEU A 496 21.84 3.12 26.48
C LEU A 496 22.35 1.68 26.42
N ALA A 497 22.74 1.25 25.23
CA ALA A 497 23.42 -0.01 24.99
C ALA A 497 24.51 0.18 23.93
N LEU A 498 25.60 -0.59 24.06
CA LEU A 498 26.53 -0.84 22.97
C LEU A 498 26.03 -2.03 22.17
N PHE A 499 26.25 -2.02 20.85
CA PHE A 499 26.08 -3.21 20.03
C PHE A 499 27.17 -3.33 18.99
N GLY A 500 27.37 -4.55 18.50
CA GLY A 500 28.18 -4.82 17.32
C GLY A 500 28.16 -6.28 16.93
N GLY A 501 28.65 -6.59 15.74
CA GLY A 501 28.71 -7.96 15.24
C GLY A 501 28.91 -8.07 13.73
N PRO A 502 29.14 -9.29 13.24
CA PRO A 502 29.35 -9.54 11.83
C PRO A 502 28.11 -9.26 10.99
N THR A 503 28.35 -8.87 9.74
CA THR A 503 27.34 -8.74 8.69
C THR A 503 27.65 -9.68 7.53
N TYR A 504 26.60 -10.16 6.87
CA TYR A 504 26.71 -10.77 5.55
C TYR A 504 25.98 -9.88 4.56
N ASN A 505 26.72 -9.39 3.57
CA ASN A 505 26.32 -8.32 2.68
C ASN A 505 26.27 -8.83 1.24
N VAL A 506 25.20 -8.48 0.52
CA VAL A 506 24.98 -8.80 -0.90
C VAL A 506 24.53 -7.54 -1.60
N MET A 507 25.43 -6.96 -2.39
CA MET A 507 25.16 -5.81 -3.25
C MET A 507 24.78 -6.30 -4.64
N VAL A 508 23.65 -5.82 -5.16
CA VAL A 508 23.15 -6.09 -6.52
C VAL A 508 23.03 -4.76 -7.23
N SER A 509 23.88 -4.55 -8.24
CA SER A 509 24.12 -3.23 -8.83
C SER A 509 24.12 -3.28 -10.35
N GLN A 510 23.39 -2.36 -10.97
CA GLN A 510 23.43 -2.02 -12.40
C GLN A 510 24.01 -0.62 -12.60
N TYR A 511 24.65 -0.06 -11.57
CA TYR A 511 25.32 1.22 -11.66
C TYR A 511 26.54 1.12 -12.59
N GLU A 512 26.72 2.14 -13.41
CA GLU A 512 27.85 2.30 -14.32
C GLU A 512 28.38 3.72 -14.10
N ALA A 513 29.64 3.83 -13.63
CA ALA A 513 30.21 5.13 -13.29
C ALA A 513 30.45 5.96 -14.57
N PRO A 514 30.16 7.28 -14.58
CA PRO A 514 30.34 8.10 -15.78
C PRO A 514 31.76 8.00 -16.36
N GLY A 515 31.86 7.52 -17.60
CA GLY A 515 33.14 7.33 -18.30
C GLY A 515 33.89 6.02 -17.98
N SER A 516 33.22 5.04 -17.38
CA SER A 516 33.79 3.73 -17.04
C SER A 516 32.89 2.59 -17.52
N ASP A 517 33.42 1.70 -18.37
CA ASP A 517 32.74 0.48 -18.84
C ASP A 517 32.51 -0.58 -17.73
N LYS A 518 32.90 -0.30 -16.48
CA LYS A 518 32.71 -1.19 -15.34
C LYS A 518 31.35 -0.99 -14.70
N ILE A 519 30.57 -2.07 -14.69
CA ILE A 519 29.30 -2.17 -13.98
C ILE A 519 29.55 -2.62 -12.54
N GLY A 520 28.91 -1.93 -11.60
CA GLY A 520 28.88 -2.23 -10.18
C GLY A 520 29.33 -1.07 -9.31
N SER A 521 28.57 -0.81 -8.24
CA SER A 521 28.89 0.15 -7.18
C SER A 521 30.34 0.07 -6.69
N GLY A 522 30.98 1.23 -6.51
CA GLY A 522 32.31 1.37 -5.93
C GLY A 522 32.35 1.35 -4.40
N LEU A 523 31.21 1.12 -3.72
CA LEU A 523 31.07 1.30 -2.27
C LEU A 523 32.07 0.48 -1.44
N VAL A 524 32.35 -0.76 -1.84
CA VAL A 524 33.30 -1.65 -1.16
C VAL A 524 34.29 -2.25 -2.15
N SER A 525 35.58 -2.20 -1.79
CA SER A 525 36.71 -2.65 -2.60
C SER A 525 37.19 -4.08 -2.29
N LYS A 526 36.85 -4.62 -1.11
CA LYS A 526 37.23 -5.98 -0.68
C LYS A 526 36.00 -6.86 -0.58
N THR A 527 35.93 -7.87 -1.44
CA THR A 527 34.80 -8.81 -1.55
C THR A 527 35.29 -10.25 -1.49
N ILE A 528 34.39 -11.18 -1.11
CA ILE A 528 34.62 -12.64 -1.23
C ILE A 528 34.06 -13.20 -2.53
N TYR A 529 33.16 -12.46 -3.17
CA TYR A 529 32.58 -12.75 -4.46
C TYR A 529 32.32 -11.42 -5.18
N ASP A 530 32.71 -11.33 -6.45
CA ASP A 530 32.43 -10.22 -7.35
C ASP A 530 32.26 -10.79 -8.75
N HIS A 531 31.07 -10.61 -9.33
CA HIS A 531 30.78 -11.14 -10.66
C HIS A 531 29.76 -10.26 -11.39
N THR A 532 30.08 -9.92 -12.64
CA THR A 532 29.19 -9.18 -13.54
C THR A 532 28.64 -10.12 -14.61
N ALA A 533 27.31 -10.24 -14.66
CA ALA A 533 26.58 -11.01 -15.65
C ALA A 533 25.65 -10.08 -16.43
N GLY A 534 25.95 -9.87 -17.72
CA GLY A 534 25.26 -8.88 -18.54
C GLY A 534 25.39 -7.48 -17.94
N ILE A 535 24.26 -6.83 -17.66
CA ILE A 535 24.22 -5.47 -17.08
C ILE A 535 24.17 -5.44 -15.54
N THR A 536 24.36 -6.58 -14.85
CA THR A 536 24.24 -6.65 -13.38
C THR A 536 25.50 -7.20 -12.75
N ASN A 537 26.06 -6.44 -11.81
CA ASN A 537 27.13 -6.84 -10.92
C ASN A 537 26.56 -7.31 -9.58
N VAL A 538 27.12 -8.40 -9.05
CA VAL A 538 26.81 -8.93 -7.72
C VAL A 538 28.10 -9.05 -6.92
N LYS A 539 28.16 -8.31 -5.81
CA LYS A 539 29.24 -8.36 -4.82
C LYS A 539 28.75 -8.96 -3.51
N MET A 540 29.55 -9.82 -2.90
CA MET A 540 29.26 -10.36 -1.57
C MET A 540 30.49 -10.24 -0.68
N TRP A 541 30.28 -9.97 0.61
CA TRP A 541 31.35 -9.90 1.61
C TRP A 541 30.83 -10.14 3.03
N ILE A 542 31.77 -10.47 3.92
CA ILE A 542 31.55 -10.46 5.36
C ILE A 542 32.05 -9.11 5.88
N GLY A 543 31.20 -8.41 6.60
CA GLY A 543 31.49 -7.12 7.19
C GLY A 543 31.35 -7.11 8.71
N PHE A 544 31.38 -5.93 9.30
CA PHE A 544 31.22 -5.71 10.73
C PHE A 544 30.63 -4.32 10.98
N ASN A 545 29.76 -4.20 11.98
CA ASN A 545 29.34 -2.89 12.49
C ASN A 545 29.43 -2.85 14.01
N ALA A 546 29.56 -1.64 14.56
CA ALA A 546 29.45 -1.37 15.98
C ALA A 546 28.94 0.05 16.23
N GLY A 547 28.21 0.23 17.32
CA GLY A 547 27.65 1.54 17.68
C GLY A 547 26.82 1.57 18.95
N LEU A 548 26.06 2.65 19.06
CA LEU A 548 25.25 3.01 20.22
C LEU A 548 23.76 2.84 19.90
N ARG A 549 23.02 2.27 20.85
CA ARG A 549 21.56 2.10 20.79
C ARG A 549 20.90 2.75 22.00
N PHE A 550 19.81 3.48 21.75
CA PHE A 550 19.01 4.22 22.73
C PHE A 550 17.58 3.65 22.81
#